data_AF-A0A7Y1TA18-F1
#
_entry.id   AF-A0A7Y1TA18-F1
#
_cell.length_a   1.000
_cell.length_b   1.000
_cell.length_c   1.000
_cell.angle_alpha   90.00
_cell.angle_beta   90.00
_cell.angle_gamma   90.00
#
_symmetry.space_group_name_H-M   'P 1'
#
loop_
_entity.id
_entity.type
_entity.pdbx_description
1 polymer ?
#
loop_
_entity_poly.entity_id
_entity_poly.type
_entity_poly.pdbx_seq_one_letter_code
_entity_poly.pdbx_strand_id
1 'polypeptide(L)' 'MSNLVTIIEAPLTQNLQPLSVYWAEQGLPHRIVEKSGQQLVLAPDNQGAQVLRSSYQAFSSGELDITLHKRERPPRP' A
#
# COMPACT_ATOMS: atom_id res chain seq x y z
N MET A 1 13.34 -17.10 5.76
CA MET A 1 12.27 -16.39 6.51
C MET A 1 12.26 -14.96 6.03
N SER A 2 11.24 -14.53 5.29
CA SER A 2 11.12 -13.13 4.90
C SER A 2 10.71 -12.33 6.14
N ASN A 3 11.64 -11.59 6.74
CA ASN A 3 11.36 -10.75 7.89
C ASN A 3 10.56 -9.54 7.41
N LEU A 4 9.24 -9.62 7.57
CA LEU A 4 8.36 -8.48 7.31
C LEU A 4 8.52 -7.46 8.43
N VAL A 5 8.85 -6.23 8.07
CA VAL A 5 8.98 -5.09 8.99
C VAL A 5 7.82 -4.13 8.81
N THR A 6 7.31 -3.58 9.91
CA THR A 6 6.26 -2.56 9.86
C THR A 6 6.85 -1.23 9.38
N ILE A 7 6.27 -0.68 8.32
CA ILE A 7 6.71 0.55 7.68
C ILE A 7 5.76 1.72 7.98
N ILE A 8 4.45 1.45 7.97
CA ILE A 8 3.37 2.44 8.16
C ILE A 8 2.34 1.86 9.14
N GLU A 9 1.84 2.73 10.01
CA GLU A 9 0.61 2.50 10.79
C GLU A 9 -0.43 3.52 10.33
N ALA A 10 -1.61 3.04 9.98
CA ALA A 10 -2.74 3.85 9.53
C ALA A 10 -4.00 3.47 10.31
N PRO A 11 -4.94 4.40 10.52
CA PRO A 11 -6.23 4.07 11.13
C PRO A 11 -7.07 3.20 10.19
N LEU A 12 -7.85 2.26 10.74
CA LEU A 12 -8.77 1.40 9.95
C LEU A 12 -9.80 2.18 9.13
N THR A 13 -10.08 3.42 9.50
CA THR A 13 -11.01 4.29 8.78
C THR A 13 -10.44 4.81 7.46
N GLN A 14 -9.12 4.73 7.25
CA GLN A 14 -8.47 5.20 6.04
C GLN A 14 -8.47 4.09 4.99
N ASN A 15 -9.01 4.37 3.79
CA ASN A 15 -8.99 3.40 2.71
C ASN A 15 -7.60 3.34 2.05
N LEU A 16 -6.78 2.35 2.44
CA LEU A 16 -5.46 2.11 1.83
C LEU A 16 -5.50 1.29 0.53
N GLN A 17 -6.68 0.84 0.07
CA GLN A 17 -6.77 0.01 -1.14
C GLN A 17 -6.19 0.69 -2.39
N PRO A 18 -6.46 1.97 -2.68
CA PRO A 18 -5.85 2.66 -3.84
C PRO A 18 -4.34 2.66 -3.77
N LEU A 19 -3.81 2.94 -2.58
CA LEU A 19 -2.39 3.02 -2.31
C LEU A 19 -1.70 1.64 -2.45
N SER A 20 -2.37 0.58 -2.00
CA SER A 20 -1.90 -0.80 -2.18
C SER A 20 -1.76 -1.18 -3.65
N VAL A 21 -2.74 -0.82 -4.48
CA VAL A 21 -2.66 -1.08 -5.92
C VAL A 21 -1.54 -0.28 -6.57
N TYR A 22 -1.44 1.02 -6.25
CA TYR A 22 -0.37 1.89 -6.73
C TYR A 22 1.02 1.34 -6.42
N TRP A 23 1.26 0.87 -5.20
CA TRP A 23 2.52 0.23 -4.81
C TRP A 23 2.80 -1.07 -5.57
N ALA A 24 1.77 -1.89 -5.78
CA ALA A 24 1.91 -3.12 -6.54
C ALA A 24 2.30 -2.85 -8.01
N GLU A 25 1.74 -1.81 -8.63
CA GLU A 25 2.10 -1.39 -9.99
C GLU A 25 3.54 -0.88 -10.09
N GLN A 26 4.08 -0.30 -9.01
CA GLN A 26 5.48 0.11 -8.91
C GLN A 26 6.44 -1.03 -8.53
N GLY A 27 5.94 -2.25 -8.36
CA GLY A 27 6.76 -3.39 -7.95
C GLY A 27 7.26 -3.30 -6.51
N LEU A 28 6.57 -2.55 -5.64
CA LEU A 28 6.90 -2.43 -4.22
C LEU A 28 6.23 -3.56 -3.43
N PRO A 29 7.00 -4.56 -2.96
CA PRO A 29 6.42 -5.65 -2.19
C PRO A 29 5.95 -5.14 -0.82
N HIS A 30 4.66 -5.31 -0.54
CA HIS A 30 4.05 -4.90 0.71
C HIS A 30 2.91 -5.84 1.10
N ARG A 31 2.52 -5.80 2.36
CA ARG A 31 1.37 -6.53 2.91
C ARG A 31 0.66 -5.64 3.91
N ILE A 32 -0.66 -5.53 3.78
CA ILE A 32 -1.48 -4.80 4.75
C ILE A 32 -2.11 -5.84 5.70
N VAL A 33 -1.98 -5.62 7.01
CA VAL A 33 -2.61 -6.44 8.04
C VAL A 33 -3.32 -5.55 9.05
N GLU A 34 -4.40 -6.04 9.64
CA GLU A 34 -5.12 -5.30 10.69
C GLU A 34 -4.65 -5.77 12.07
N LYS A 35 -4.35 -4.83 12.96
CA LYS A 35 -3.94 -5.12 14.32
C LYS A 35 -4.36 -3.99 15.26
N SER A 36 -5.06 -4.33 16.34
CA SER A 36 -5.42 -3.41 17.42
C SER A 36 -6.12 -2.11 16.94
N GLY A 37 -7.01 -2.20 15.95
CA GLY A 37 -7.73 -1.02 15.44
C GLY A 37 -6.96 -0.22 14.38
N GLN A 38 -5.79 -0.70 13.95
CA GLN A 38 -4.95 -0.06 12.94
C GLN A 38 -4.70 -1.01 11.75
N GLN A 39 -4.39 -0.42 10.60
CA GLN A 39 -3.81 -1.10 9.45
C GLN A 39 -2.30 -0.91 9.47
N LEU A 40 -1.56 -2.01 9.46
CA LEU A 40 -0.11 -2.03 9.41
C LEU A 40 0.33 -2.41 8.00
N VAL A 41 1.15 -1.56 7.38
CA VAL A 41 1.82 -1.89 6.12
C VAL A 41 3.18 -2.49 6.43
N LEU A 42 3.34 -3.75 6.04
CA LEU A 42 4.55 -4.53 6.23
C LEU A 42 5.30 -4.65 4.90
N ALA A 43 6.63 -4.55 4.92
CA ALA A 43 7.48 -4.77 3.74
C ALA A 43 8.61 -5.76 4.07
N PRO A 44 9.13 -6.53 3.09
CA PRO A 44 10.20 -7.50 3.32
C PRO A 44 11.58 -6.86 3.52
N ASP A 45 11.77 -5.62 3.09
CA ASP A 45 13.03 -4.89 3.18
C ASP A 45 12.81 -3.38 3.36
N ASN A 46 13.90 -2.68 3.70
CA ASN A 46 13.90 -1.22 3.80
C ASN A 46 14.12 -0.50 2.46
N GLN A 47 14.41 -1.22 1.36
CA GLN A 47 14.71 -0.59 0.07
C GLN A 47 13.47 0.13 -0.49
N GLY A 48 12.28 -0.43 -0.30
CA GLY A 48 11.01 0.21 -0.66
C GLY A 48 10.42 1.11 0.42
N ALA A 49 10.94 1.07 1.66
CA ALA A 49 10.28 1.68 2.81
C ALA A 49 10.12 3.19 2.70
N GLN A 50 11.10 3.89 2.14
CA GLN A 50 11.00 5.35 1.96
C GLN A 50 9.91 5.73 0.96
N VAL A 51 9.79 4.98 -0.13
CA VAL A 51 8.76 5.24 -1.16
C VAL A 51 7.38 4.96 -0.61
N LEU A 52 7.20 3.84 0.11
CA LEU A 52 5.96 3.51 0.81
C LEU A 52 5.55 4.63 1.77
N ARG A 53 6.47 5.11 2.63
CA ARG A 53 6.18 6.20 3.58
C ARG A 53 5.84 7.51 2.88
N SER A 54 6.62 7.90 1.87
CA SER A 54 6.44 9.19 1.19
C SER A 54 5.11 9.24 0.43
N SER A 55 4.76 8.16 -0.28
CA SER A 55 3.48 8.05 -0.98
C SER A 55 2.30 7.94 -0.02
N TYR A 56 2.44 7.27 1.13
CA TYR A 56 1.41 7.30 2.18
C TYR A 56 1.21 8.70 2.76
N GLN A 57 2.28 9.44 3.02
CA GLN A 57 2.17 10.82 3.49
C GLN A 57 1.47 11.71 2.46
N ALA A 58 1.87 11.64 1.19
CA ALA A 58 1.23 12.39 0.11
C ALA A 58 -0.24 12.00 -0.08
N PHE A 59 -0.58 10.72 0.05
CA PHE A 59 -1.97 10.25 -0.03
C PHE A 59 -2.80 10.74 1.16
N SER A 60 -2.22 10.74 2.36
CA SER A 60 -2.89 11.17 3.58
C SER A 60 -3.06 12.70 3.66
N SER A 61 -2.14 13.47 3.05
CA SER A 61 -2.25 14.93 2.92
C SER A 61 -3.15 15.36 1.75
N GLY A 62 -3.55 14.43 0.88
CA GLY A 62 -4.32 14.74 -0.34
C GLY A 62 -3.49 15.27 -1.50
N GLU A 63 -2.15 15.28 -1.39
CA GLU A 63 -1.23 15.64 -2.47
C GLU A 63 -1.13 14.56 -3.55
N LEU A 64 -1.42 13.31 -3.19
CA LEU A 64 -1.48 12.18 -4.11
C LEU A 64 -2.91 11.67 -4.21
N ASP A 65 -3.57 11.98 -5.33
CA ASP A 65 -4.86 11.40 -5.68
C ASP A 65 -4.67 10.16 -6.57
N ILE A 66 -5.29 9.05 -6.18
CA ILE A 66 -5.15 7.76 -6.86
C ILE A 66 -6.52 7.30 -7.31
N THR A 67 -6.75 7.37 -8.62
CA THR A 67 -7.95 6.82 -9.26
C THR A 67 -7.68 5.41 -9.77
N LEU A 68 -8.41 4.43 -9.26
CA LEU A 68 -8.30 3.05 -9.74
C LEU A 68 -9.16 2.82 -10.97
N HIS A 69 -8.54 2.38 -12.05
CA HIS A 69 -9.24 1.91 -13.25
C HIS A 69 -9.31 0.39 -13.25
N LYS A 70 -10.53 -0.15 -13.39
CA LYS A 70 -10.71 -1.59 -13.54
C LYS A 70 -10.10 -2.03 -14.87
N ARG A 71 -9.02 -2.81 -14.82
CA ARG A 71 -8.56 -3.53 -16.01
C ARG A 71 -9.65 -4.49 -16.47
N GLU A 72 -10.13 -4.30 -17.69
CA GLU A 72 -10.97 -5.30 -18.35
C GLU A 72 -10.17 -6.59 -18.43
N ARG A 73 -10.71 -7.67 -17.87
CA ARG A 73 -10.10 -8.98 -18.00
C ARG A 73 -10.20 -9.36 -19.48
N PRO A 74 -9.12 -9.84 -20.12
CA PRO A 74 -9.23 -10.37 -21.47
C PRO A 74 -10.28 -11.49 -21.47
N PRO A 75 -11.11 -11.60 -22.53
CA PRO A 75 -12.10 -12.66 -22.63
C PRO A 75 -11.38 -14.00 -22.48
N ARG A 76 -11.92 -14.87 -21.61
CA ARG A 76 -11.39 -16.23 -21.45
C ARG A 76 -11.58 -16.97 -22.79
N PRO A 77 -10.56 -17.68 -23.30
CA PRO A 77 -10.69 -18.49 -24.51
C PRO A 77 -11.67 -19.65 -24.32
#